data_AF-A0A7W2DUD0-F1
#
_entry.id   AF-A0A7W2DUD0-F1
#
_cell.length_a   1.000
_cell.length_b   1.000
_cell.length_c   1.000
_cell.angle_alpha   90.00
_cell.angle_beta   90.00
_cell.angle_gamma   90.00
#
_symmetry.space_group_name_H-M   'P 1'
#
loop_
_entity.id
_entity.type
_entity.pdbx_description
1 polymer ?
#
loop_
_entity_poly.entity_id
_entity_poly.type
_entity_poly.pdbx_seq_one_letter_code
_entity_poly.pdbx_strand_id
1 'polypeptide(L)'
;MKPTTRGTLAAVVTCVAAAAAAATAATPAAASTVPVPLPLDGVERSLHMEMPHVAGELPVPVPGAPEGTRFAEGHLLPERTLPRLPVSGGLPGGDVRAPLPHVLGEGFDHLGVSAPAADLRTAVPGLALDTPLGRPDAENGGLPSLGGEPRAALDTPLLRTVPGAEIVTGPGA
;
A
#
# COMPACT_ATOMS: atom_id res chain seq x y z
N MET A 1 -48.03 -34.87 17.48
CA MET A 1 -46.62 -35.13 17.12
C MET A 1 -45.85 -33.82 17.24
N LYS A 2 -44.67 -33.85 17.89
CA LYS A 2 -43.91 -32.69 18.40
C LYS A 2 -43.46 -31.71 17.29
N PRO A 3 -43.60 -30.38 17.47
CA PRO A 3 -43.15 -29.36 16.52
C PRO A 3 -41.64 -29.07 16.60
N THR A 4 -40.82 -30.03 17.05
CA THR A 4 -39.42 -29.80 17.44
C THR A 4 -38.41 -30.02 16.32
N THR A 5 -38.81 -30.60 15.18
CA THR A 5 -37.86 -31.00 14.12
C THR A 5 -37.64 -29.93 13.04
N ARG A 6 -38.61 -29.04 12.82
CA ARG A 6 -38.50 -27.97 11.81
C ARG A 6 -37.74 -26.74 12.30
N GLY A 7 -37.92 -26.37 13.58
CA GLY A 7 -37.22 -25.23 14.17
C GLY A 7 -35.72 -25.46 14.34
N THR A 8 -35.31 -26.70 14.64
CA THR A 8 -33.89 -27.05 14.78
C THR A 8 -33.16 -27.02 13.43
N LEU A 9 -33.81 -27.41 12.34
CA LEU A 9 -33.20 -27.39 11.02
C LEU A 9 -33.02 -25.95 10.50
N ALA A 10 -34.00 -25.08 10.75
CA ALA A 10 -33.89 -23.65 10.43
C ALA A 10 -32.74 -22.99 11.21
N ALA A 11 -32.59 -23.29 12.50
CA ALA A 11 -31.50 -22.77 13.33
C ALA A 11 -30.12 -23.29 12.89
N VAL A 12 -30.03 -24.53 12.43
CA VAL A 12 -28.78 -25.08 11.89
C VAL A 12 -28.41 -24.41 10.56
N VAL A 13 -29.38 -24.19 9.68
CA VAL A 13 -29.13 -23.51 8.39
C VAL A 13 -28.69 -22.06 8.59
N THR A 14 -29.31 -21.33 9.52
CA THR A 14 -28.86 -19.96 9.85
C THR A 14 -27.50 -19.94 10.55
N CYS A 15 -27.19 -20.91 11.43
CA CYS A 15 -25.85 -21.03 12.01
C CYS A 15 -24.78 -21.37 10.96
N VAL A 16 -25.09 -22.25 10.00
CA VAL A 16 -24.15 -22.61 8.91
C VAL A 16 -23.95 -21.43 7.96
N ALA A 17 -25.01 -20.68 7.64
CA ALA A 17 -24.90 -19.46 6.84
C ALA A 17 -24.10 -18.36 7.56
N ALA A 18 -24.32 -18.18 8.87
CA ALA A 18 -23.56 -17.23 9.68
C ALA A 18 -22.08 -17.65 9.84
N ALA A 19 -21.79 -18.95 9.99
CA ALA A 19 -20.44 -19.46 10.05
C ALA A 19 -19.71 -19.37 8.70
N ALA A 20 -20.41 -19.57 7.58
CA ALA A 20 -19.88 -19.36 6.24
C ALA A 20 -19.62 -17.87 5.97
N ALA A 21 -20.53 -16.99 6.39
CA ALA A 21 -20.35 -15.54 6.29
C ALA A 21 -19.19 -15.02 7.16
N ALA A 22 -19.00 -15.61 8.35
CA ALA A 22 -17.87 -15.33 9.23
C ALA A 22 -16.54 -15.92 8.71
N ALA A 23 -16.58 -16.99 7.91
CA ALA A 23 -15.41 -17.55 7.23
C ALA A 23 -15.02 -16.74 5.98
N THR A 24 -15.97 -16.04 5.36
CA THR A 24 -15.71 -15.05 4.29
C THR A 24 -15.37 -13.66 4.82
N ALA A 25 -15.52 -13.40 6.12
CA ALA A 25 -14.96 -12.23 6.76
C ALA A 25 -13.44 -12.40 6.76
N ALA A 26 -12.81 -11.88 5.71
CA ALA A 26 -11.38 -11.91 5.48
C ALA A 26 -10.62 -11.66 6.78
N THR A 27 -9.87 -12.67 7.22
CA THR A 27 -8.87 -12.54 8.27
C THR A 27 -7.97 -11.36 7.93
N PRO A 28 -7.93 -10.26 8.72
CA PRO A 28 -7.13 -9.08 8.37
C PRO A 28 -5.62 -9.31 8.56
N ALA A 29 -5.22 -10.53 8.93
CA ALA A 29 -3.84 -10.87 9.26
C ALA A 29 -2.93 -11.08 8.02
N ALA A 30 -3.47 -10.97 6.80
CA ALA A 30 -2.69 -11.07 5.56
C ALA A 30 -3.01 -9.95 4.54
N ALA A 31 -3.80 -8.95 4.92
CA ALA A 31 -4.11 -7.83 4.05
C ALA A 31 -3.02 -6.76 4.19
N SER A 32 -2.34 -6.41 3.09
CA SER A 32 -1.40 -5.29 3.02
C SER A 32 -2.09 -3.92 3.08
N THR A 33 -3.42 -3.90 3.10
CA THR A 33 -4.27 -2.71 3.08
C THR A 33 -5.48 -2.81 4.03
N VAL A 34 -5.99 -1.65 4.44
CA VAL A 34 -7.19 -1.50 5.28
C VAL A 34 -8.28 -0.76 4.49
N PRO A 35 -9.49 -1.33 4.33
CA PRO A 35 -10.58 -0.66 3.62
C PRO A 35 -11.12 0.53 4.44
N VAL A 36 -11.35 1.65 3.76
CA VAL A 36 -11.87 2.90 4.32
C VAL A 36 -13.06 3.35 3.46
N PRO A 37 -14.30 2.97 3.82
CA PRO A 37 -15.50 3.42 3.12
C PRO A 37 -15.81 4.89 3.42
N LEU A 38 -16.29 5.65 2.43
CA LEU A 38 -16.85 6.98 2.66
C LEU A 38 -18.34 6.87 3.02
N PRO A 39 -18.77 7.36 4.20
CA PRO A 39 -20.15 7.20 4.67
C PRO A 39 -21.08 8.23 4.01
N LEU A 40 -21.57 7.92 2.81
CA LEU A 40 -22.50 8.77 2.06
C LEU A 40 -23.99 8.47 2.34
N ASP A 41 -24.29 7.49 3.19
CA ASP A 41 -25.66 7.07 3.53
C ASP A 41 -26.51 8.21 4.12
N GLY A 42 -25.89 9.12 4.87
CA GLY A 42 -26.58 10.28 5.44
C GLY A 42 -27.02 11.29 4.38
N VAL A 43 -26.20 11.47 3.34
CA VAL A 43 -26.49 12.38 2.22
C VAL A 43 -27.61 11.79 1.36
N GLU A 44 -27.53 10.50 1.05
CA GLU A 44 -28.58 9.76 0.32
C GLU A 44 -29.96 9.90 0.98
N ARG A 45 -30.03 9.68 2.31
CA ARG A 45 -31.29 9.81 3.07
C ARG A 45 -31.83 11.23 3.13
N SER A 46 -30.97 12.24 3.08
CA SER A 46 -31.40 13.64 3.14
C SER A 46 -31.89 14.16 1.78
N LEU A 47 -31.17 13.83 0.72
CA LEU A 47 -31.46 14.30 -0.64
C LEU A 47 -32.44 13.38 -1.39
N HIS A 48 -32.80 12.22 -0.82
CA HIS A 48 -33.69 11.22 -1.43
C HIS A 48 -33.24 10.83 -2.85
N MET A 49 -31.93 10.76 -3.05
CA MET A 49 -31.29 10.38 -4.30
C MET A 49 -30.14 9.41 -4.01
N GLU A 50 -29.96 8.44 -4.89
CA GLU A 50 -28.88 7.47 -4.80
C GLU A 50 -27.52 8.16 -4.90
N MET A 51 -26.63 7.86 -3.95
CA MET A 51 -25.28 8.41 -3.91
C MET A 51 -24.28 7.47 -4.57
N PRO A 52 -23.18 8.01 -5.15
CA PRO A 52 -22.10 7.16 -5.60
C PRO A 52 -21.47 6.41 -4.41
N HIS A 53 -21.10 5.14 -4.62
CA HIS A 53 -20.29 4.40 -3.67
C HIS A 53 -18.82 4.79 -3.84
N VAL A 54 -18.15 5.10 -2.73
CA VAL A 54 -16.72 5.41 -2.72
C VAL A 54 -16.03 4.69 -1.58
N ALA A 55 -15.08 3.83 -1.90
CA ALA A 55 -14.23 3.14 -0.96
C ALA A 55 -12.76 3.36 -1.32
N GLY A 56 -11.92 3.58 -0.31
CA GLY A 56 -10.47 3.60 -0.45
C GLY A 56 -9.82 2.44 0.27
N GLU A 57 -8.58 2.12 -0.09
CA GLU A 57 -7.76 1.16 0.64
C GLU A 57 -6.47 1.83 1.10
N LEU A 58 -6.21 1.82 2.42
CA LEU A 58 -5.01 2.43 3.01
C LEU A 58 -3.92 1.37 3.21
N PRO A 59 -2.74 1.50 2.59
CA PRO A 59 -1.67 0.54 2.74
C PRO A 59 -0.91 0.68 4.07
N VAL A 60 -0.44 -0.44 4.61
CA VAL A 60 0.40 -0.48 5.81
C VAL A 60 1.86 -0.68 5.41
N PRO A 61 2.76 0.30 5.63
CA PRO A 61 4.17 0.14 5.31
C PRO A 61 4.86 -0.79 6.32
N VAL A 62 5.66 -1.71 5.80
CA VAL A 62 6.47 -2.67 6.56
C VAL A 62 7.94 -2.40 6.26
N PRO A 63 8.74 -2.00 7.27
CA PRO A 63 10.17 -1.83 7.10
C PRO A 63 10.88 -3.20 6.99
N GLY A 64 11.87 -3.28 6.10
CA GLY A 64 12.77 -4.42 5.97
C GLY A 64 14.04 -4.27 6.80
N ALA A 65 15.05 -5.11 6.52
CA ALA A 65 16.37 -4.97 7.12
C ALA A 65 17.19 -3.86 6.42
N PRO A 66 17.91 -3.00 7.16
CA PRO A 66 18.77 -1.98 6.57
C PRO A 66 19.80 -2.58 5.60
N GLU A 67 19.95 -1.97 4.42
CA GLU A 67 21.04 -2.24 3.51
C GLU A 67 22.32 -1.61 4.05
N GLY A 68 23.25 -2.44 4.52
CA GLY A 68 24.48 -2.00 5.17
C GLY A 68 25.39 -1.11 4.31
N THR A 69 26.34 -0.50 5.00
CA THR A 69 27.38 0.34 4.38
C THR A 69 28.33 -0.51 3.54
N ARG A 70 28.97 0.10 2.54
CA ARG A 70 29.96 -0.58 1.68
C ARG A 70 31.27 0.17 1.75
N PHE A 71 32.36 -0.53 2.02
CA PHE A 71 33.68 0.09 1.93
C PHE A 71 34.01 0.39 0.47
N ALA A 72 34.38 1.64 0.19
CA ALA A 72 34.88 2.06 -1.11
C ALA A 72 36.36 2.33 -1.00
N GLU A 73 37.13 1.78 -1.92
CA GLU A 73 38.57 2.01 -1.97
C GLU A 73 38.85 3.49 -2.25
N GLY A 74 39.89 4.03 -1.60
CA GLY A 74 40.27 5.43 -1.75
C GLY A 74 39.43 6.44 -0.94
N HIS A 75 38.40 5.99 -0.21
CA HIS A 75 37.55 6.85 0.63
C HIS A 75 37.73 6.47 2.10
N LEU A 76 37.74 7.47 2.99
CA LEU A 76 37.84 7.22 4.44
C LEU A 76 36.50 6.83 5.06
N LEU A 77 35.40 7.28 4.45
CA LEU A 77 34.05 6.90 4.85
C LEU A 77 33.51 5.85 3.89
N PRO A 78 32.71 4.89 4.39
CA PRO A 78 32.06 3.93 3.52
C PRO A 78 30.99 4.62 2.67
N GLU A 79 30.79 4.09 1.46
CA GLU A 79 29.57 4.33 0.70
C GLU A 79 28.35 3.97 1.54
N ARG A 80 27.29 4.78 1.43
CA ARG A 80 26.08 4.71 2.26
C ARG A 80 26.38 4.88 3.75
N THR A 81 27.12 5.93 4.08
CA THR A 81 27.39 6.33 5.47
C THR A 81 26.12 6.36 6.33
N LEU A 82 24.98 6.79 5.76
CA LEU A 82 23.66 6.41 6.27
C LEU A 82 23.08 5.28 5.41
N PRO A 83 22.79 4.12 6.01
CA PRO A 83 22.25 2.97 5.30
C PRO A 83 20.83 3.23 4.80
N ARG A 84 20.45 2.53 3.74
CA ARG A 84 19.09 2.58 3.20
C ARG A 84 18.20 1.59 3.94
N LEU A 85 16.95 1.96 4.19
CA LEU A 85 15.96 1.04 4.77
C LEU A 85 14.95 0.66 3.69
N PRO A 86 14.96 -0.58 3.17
CA PRO A 86 13.90 -1.07 2.31
C PRO A 86 12.54 -0.95 3.02
N VAL A 87 11.55 -0.44 2.31
CA VAL A 87 10.17 -0.34 2.77
C VAL A 87 9.29 -1.03 1.74
N SER A 88 8.50 -1.98 2.21
CA SER A 88 7.44 -2.60 1.42
C SER A 88 6.10 -2.18 1.96
N GLY A 89 5.20 -1.76 1.08
CA GLY A 89 3.83 -1.46 1.43
C GLY A 89 2.95 -1.67 0.22
N GLY A 90 1.79 -1.04 0.22
CA GLY A 90 0.95 -0.91 -0.97
C GLY A 90 0.90 0.52 -1.49
N LEU A 91 0.46 0.68 -2.73
CA LEU A 91 -0.23 1.85 -3.23
C LEU A 91 -1.70 1.76 -2.79
N PRO A 92 -2.32 2.88 -2.43
CA PRO A 92 -3.73 2.87 -2.06
C PRO A 92 -4.60 2.45 -3.25
N GLY A 93 -5.61 1.64 -2.93
CA GLY A 93 -6.69 1.30 -3.85
C GLY A 93 -7.86 2.28 -3.73
N GLY A 94 -8.73 2.27 -4.73
CA GLY A 94 -9.96 3.04 -4.75
C GLY A 94 -11.01 2.39 -5.63
N ASP A 95 -12.25 2.40 -5.15
CA ASP A 95 -13.43 1.97 -5.90
C ASP A 95 -14.46 3.09 -5.86
N VAL A 96 -14.84 3.56 -7.04
CA VAL A 96 -15.87 4.59 -7.20
C VAL A 96 -16.92 4.05 -8.13
N ARG A 97 -18.18 4.02 -7.70
CA ARG A 97 -19.32 3.60 -8.52
C ARG A 97 -20.39 4.67 -8.47
N ALA A 98 -20.82 5.14 -9.63
CA ALA A 98 -21.90 6.10 -9.75
C ALA A 98 -23.12 5.43 -10.39
N PRO A 99 -24.33 5.64 -9.84
CA PRO A 99 -25.55 5.16 -10.47
C PRO A 99 -25.77 5.86 -11.81
N LEU A 100 -26.25 5.12 -12.78
CA LEU A 100 -26.59 5.61 -14.12
C LEU A 100 -28.11 5.58 -14.32
N PRO A 101 -28.67 6.58 -15.03
CA PRO A 101 -30.02 6.44 -15.53
C PRO A 101 -30.07 5.31 -16.58
N HIS A 102 -31.20 4.58 -16.65
CA HIS A 102 -31.43 3.41 -17.51
C HIS A 102 -31.42 3.70 -19.03
N VAL A 103 -30.78 4.79 -19.47
CA VAL A 103 -30.70 5.25 -20.86
C VAL A 103 -29.76 4.41 -21.72
N LEU A 104 -28.86 3.62 -21.10
CA LEU A 104 -27.89 2.77 -21.79
C LEU A 104 -28.39 1.34 -22.08
N GLY A 105 -29.60 0.99 -21.64
CA GLY A 105 -30.19 -0.35 -21.77
C GLY A 105 -30.19 -1.15 -20.47
N GLU A 106 -30.97 -2.23 -20.44
CA GLU A 106 -31.12 -3.12 -19.28
C GLU A 106 -29.77 -3.73 -18.88
N GLY A 107 -29.41 -3.63 -17.59
CA GLY A 107 -28.19 -4.20 -17.02
C GLY A 107 -26.99 -3.24 -16.88
N PHE A 108 -27.17 -1.95 -17.18
CA PHE A 108 -26.17 -0.89 -16.99
C PHE A 108 -26.65 0.13 -15.97
N ASP A 109 -26.67 -0.27 -14.72
CA ASP A 109 -27.23 0.54 -13.62
C ASP A 109 -26.15 1.39 -12.94
N HIS A 110 -24.87 1.04 -13.12
CA HIS A 110 -23.75 1.83 -12.62
C HIS A 110 -22.57 1.90 -13.60
N LEU A 111 -21.81 2.97 -13.46
CA LEU A 111 -20.48 3.15 -14.04
C LEU A 111 -19.49 3.38 -12.91
N GLY A 112 -18.38 2.67 -12.94
CA GLY A 112 -17.37 2.81 -11.93
C GLY A 112 -15.95 2.72 -12.47
N VAL A 113 -15.04 3.12 -11.60
CA VAL A 113 -13.61 2.91 -11.74
C VAL A 113 -13.16 2.10 -10.54
N SER A 114 -12.55 0.95 -10.80
CA SER A 114 -11.95 0.11 -9.78
C SER A 114 -10.45 0.10 -9.97
N ALA A 115 -9.72 0.55 -8.96
CA ALA A 115 -8.26 0.54 -8.91
C ALA A 115 -7.87 -0.21 -7.64
N PRO A 116 -7.63 -1.53 -7.70
CA PRO A 116 -7.25 -2.28 -6.51
C PRO A 116 -5.91 -1.80 -5.97
N ALA A 117 -5.68 -1.95 -4.65
CA ALA A 117 -4.37 -1.68 -4.11
C ALA A 117 -3.30 -2.53 -4.80
N ALA A 118 -2.14 -1.93 -5.00
CA ALA A 118 -1.00 -2.58 -5.67
C ALA A 118 0.20 -2.62 -4.76
N ASP A 119 1.04 -3.65 -4.85
CA ASP A 119 2.27 -3.68 -4.04
C ASP A 119 3.24 -2.55 -4.44
N LEU A 120 3.88 -1.97 -3.43
CA LEU A 120 4.94 -0.98 -3.57
C LEU A 120 6.20 -1.45 -2.85
N ARG A 121 7.31 -1.53 -3.58
CA ARG A 121 8.65 -1.74 -3.01
C ARG A 121 9.47 -0.47 -3.24
N THR A 122 10.01 0.08 -2.16
CA THR A 122 10.88 1.24 -2.18
C THR A 122 11.95 1.13 -1.09
N ALA A 123 12.77 2.16 -0.91
CA ALA A 123 13.64 2.29 0.25
C ALA A 123 13.67 3.75 0.71
N VAL A 124 14.05 3.98 1.97
CA VAL A 124 14.42 5.32 2.45
C VAL A 124 15.67 5.79 1.69
N PRO A 125 15.79 7.08 1.35
CA PRO A 125 17.01 7.64 0.78
C PRO A 125 18.23 7.33 1.65
N GLY A 126 19.34 6.97 1.02
CA GLY A 126 20.63 6.80 1.69
C GLY A 126 21.45 8.08 1.62
N LEU A 127 22.50 8.17 2.43
CA LEU A 127 23.45 9.30 2.35
C LEU A 127 24.87 8.74 2.24
N ALA A 128 25.63 9.25 1.27
CA ALA A 128 27.07 9.07 1.20
C ALA A 128 27.76 10.39 1.55
N LEU A 129 28.76 10.31 2.42
CA LEU A 129 29.61 11.43 2.80
C LEU A 129 31.05 11.05 2.47
N ASP A 130 31.82 12.03 2.00
CA ASP A 130 33.26 11.89 1.82
C ASP A 130 34.00 13.02 2.52
N THR A 131 35.19 12.69 3.01
CA THR A 131 36.01 13.60 3.80
C THR A 131 37.04 14.28 2.91
N PRO A 132 37.46 15.52 3.23
CA PRO A 132 38.53 16.19 2.50
C PRO A 132 39.93 15.56 2.76
N LEU A 133 40.02 14.59 3.67
CA LEU A 133 41.27 13.94 4.05
C LEU A 133 41.59 12.80 3.09
N GLY A 134 42.78 12.85 2.49
CA GLY A 134 43.34 11.78 1.67
C GLY A 134 44.04 10.71 2.51
N ARG A 135 44.70 9.78 1.82
CA ARG A 135 45.52 8.75 2.45
C ARG A 135 46.68 9.35 3.27
N PRO A 136 47.15 8.67 4.33
CA PRO A 136 48.41 9.00 4.98
C PRO A 136 49.55 9.12 3.96
N ASP A 137 50.29 10.21 4.01
CA ASP A 137 51.39 10.48 3.09
C ASP A 137 52.73 10.39 3.83
N ALA A 138 53.61 9.49 3.38
CA ALA A 138 54.93 9.28 3.98
C ALA A 138 55.82 10.51 3.85
N GLU A 139 55.66 11.29 2.77
CA GLU A 139 56.40 12.53 2.54
C GLU A 139 55.93 13.68 3.44
N ASN A 140 54.72 13.55 4.02
CA ASN A 140 54.15 14.48 5.00
C ASN A 140 54.17 13.90 6.43
N GLY A 141 55.20 13.09 6.75
CA GLY A 141 55.36 12.51 8.09
C GLY A 141 54.24 11.54 8.50
N GLY A 142 53.56 10.94 7.53
CA GLY A 142 52.40 10.06 7.77
C GLY A 142 51.08 10.79 8.00
N LEU A 143 51.06 12.13 7.93
CA LEU A 143 49.82 12.89 8.06
C LEU A 143 49.00 12.83 6.76
N PRO A 144 47.66 12.69 6.85
CA PRO A 144 46.80 12.70 5.66
C PRO A 144 46.81 14.09 4.99
N SER A 145 46.99 14.12 3.68
CA SER A 145 46.92 15.34 2.88
C SER A 145 45.47 15.82 2.72
N LEU A 146 45.25 17.14 2.64
CA LEU A 146 43.96 17.69 2.20
C LEU A 146 43.89 17.63 0.67
N GLY A 147 43.22 16.60 0.14
CA GLY A 147 43.29 16.26 -1.29
C GLY A 147 42.02 16.60 -2.09
N GLY A 148 40.88 16.79 -1.42
CA GLY A 148 39.59 16.96 -2.08
C GLY A 148 38.63 17.89 -1.34
N GLU A 149 37.60 18.34 -2.06
CA GLU A 149 36.46 19.03 -1.45
C GLU A 149 35.56 18.02 -0.72
N PRO A 150 34.94 18.40 0.41
CA PRO A 150 33.96 17.55 1.07
C PRO A 150 32.79 17.28 0.12
N ARG A 151 32.36 16.02 0.02
CA ARG A 151 31.24 15.61 -0.85
C ARG A 151 30.13 14.98 -0.03
N ALA A 152 28.90 15.28 -0.42
CA ALA A 152 27.71 14.65 0.09
C ALA A 152 26.81 14.26 -1.09
N ALA A 153 26.30 13.03 -1.07
CA ALA A 153 25.37 12.55 -2.08
C ALA A 153 24.17 11.88 -1.40
N LEU A 154 22.98 12.16 -1.94
CA LEU A 154 21.74 11.52 -1.52
C LEU A 154 21.41 10.40 -2.51
N ASP A 155 21.30 9.17 -2.00
CA ASP A 155 20.89 8.03 -2.80
C ASP A 155 19.39 8.09 -3.05
N THR A 156 19.01 8.28 -4.31
CA THR A 156 17.60 8.33 -4.70
C THR A 156 16.96 6.94 -4.57
N PRO A 157 15.75 6.86 -3.99
CA PRO A 157 15.08 5.59 -3.82
C PRO A 157 14.45 5.11 -5.14
N LEU A 158 14.53 3.80 -5.38
CA LEU A 158 13.89 3.17 -6.53
C LEU A 158 12.47 2.76 -6.14
N LEU A 159 11.47 3.27 -6.86
CA LEU A 159 10.07 2.89 -6.71
C LEU A 159 9.73 1.76 -7.68
N ARG A 160 9.23 0.63 -7.16
CA ARG A 160 8.74 -0.49 -7.97
C ARG A 160 7.31 -0.84 -7.59
N THR A 161 6.43 -0.84 -8.59
CA THR A 161 5.01 -1.16 -8.45
C THR A 161 4.44 -1.57 -9.81
N VAL A 162 3.30 -2.26 -9.81
CA VAL A 162 2.54 -2.66 -11.00
C VAL A 162 1.08 -2.30 -10.75
N PRO A 163 0.69 -1.03 -10.92
CA PRO A 163 -0.67 -0.60 -10.64
C PRO A 163 -1.61 -0.98 -11.79
N GLY A 164 -2.84 -1.33 -11.44
CA GLY A 164 -3.93 -1.59 -12.38
C GLY A 164 -5.11 -0.68 -12.08
N ALA A 165 -5.90 -0.40 -13.11
CA ALA A 165 -7.20 0.23 -12.98
C ALA A 165 -8.10 -0.26 -14.11
N GLU A 166 -9.38 -0.44 -13.81
CA GLU A 166 -10.40 -0.84 -14.76
C GLU A 166 -11.63 0.04 -14.65
N ILE A 167 -12.33 0.16 -15.77
CA ILE A 167 -13.66 0.75 -15.83
C ILE A 167 -14.65 -0.40 -15.74
N VAL A 168 -15.58 -0.31 -14.80
CA VAL A 168 -16.57 -1.34 -14.53
C VAL A 168 -17.97 -0.81 -14.78
N THR A 169 -18.81 -1.67 -15.33
CA THR A 169 -20.24 -1.43 -15.53
C THR A 169 -20.99 -2.69 -15.19
N GLY A 170 -22.18 -2.57 -14.62
CA GLY A 170 -23.00 -3.74 -14.32
C GLY A 170 -24.37 -3.40 -13.75
N PRO A 171 -25.13 -4.45 -13.38
CA PRO A 171 -26.44 -4.32 -12.77
C PRO A 171 -26.34 -4.04 -11.27
N GLY A 172 -27.24 -3.18 -10.76
CA GLY A 172 -27.43 -2.86 -9.34
C GLY A 172 -26.22 -2.23 -8.62
N ALA A 173 -26.44 -1.75 -7.39
CA ALA A 173 -25.41 -1.35 -6.44
C ALA A 173 -25.30 -2.38 -5.30
#